data_AF-A0A7J7DAI8-F1
#
_entry.id   AF-A0A7J7DAI8-F1
#
_cell.length_a   1.000
_cell.length_b   1.000
_cell.length_c   1.000
_cell.angle_alpha   90.00
_cell.angle_beta   90.00
_cell.angle_gamma   90.00
#
_symmetry.space_group_name_H-M   'P 1'
#
loop_
_entity.id
_entity.type
_entity.pdbx_description
1 polymer ?
#
loop_
_entity_poly.entity_id
_entity_poly.type
_entity_poly.pdbx_seq_one_letter_code
_entity_poly.pdbx_strand_id
1 'polypeptide(L)'
;MKLPSRVPDFDISELEHLFSAAAPNSDNGGKGRKSNRHSSGPKSDKVQLIELRRAYNCEIMLSKVKVPLSCLTSLVLALDDSALDVDQGYSGDKENLGKCEQFFLELMKVPRVESKLRVFSFKMQFHSQVSDLRSHLNIINSASEEIRNSMKLKRIMQYILSLGNALNHGTARGSAIGFRLDSLLKLTDTRALDNKTTLMHYLCKVLAEKLPELLDFPRDLVSLDASTKIQLKYLAEEMQAISKGLEKVVWELTASENDGPVSGNFRQSLKNFLSFAESEVRSLASLYSTVGRNADALALYFGEDPARCPFEQVVSTLLNFARMFIKARDENLKQFELEKKAAQKEAQNEKLKMSAPRKESERLVQTPIK
;
A
#
# COMPACT_ATOMS: atom_id res chain seq x y z
N MET A 1 -9.49 13.43 -45.08
CA MET A 1 -10.32 12.30 -44.60
C MET A 1 -11.49 12.88 -43.82
N LYS A 2 -12.73 12.70 -44.31
CA LYS A 2 -13.96 13.14 -43.61
C LYS A 2 -14.37 12.04 -42.61
N LEU A 3 -14.52 12.39 -41.35
CA LEU A 3 -15.09 11.51 -40.31
C LEU A 3 -16.62 11.40 -40.51
N PRO A 4 -17.23 10.21 -40.47
CA PRO A 4 -18.66 10.07 -40.56
C PRO A 4 -19.33 10.44 -39.22
N SER A 5 -20.28 11.36 -39.30
CA SER A 5 -21.20 11.74 -38.24
C SER A 5 -22.37 10.74 -38.18
N ARG A 6 -22.32 9.76 -37.28
CA ARG A 6 -23.51 9.08 -36.77
C ARG A 6 -23.34 8.85 -35.27
N VAL A 7 -24.20 9.51 -34.51
CA VAL A 7 -24.41 9.22 -33.09
C VAL A 7 -25.03 7.80 -33.00
N PRO A 8 -24.64 6.95 -32.05
CA PRO A 8 -25.31 5.67 -31.85
C PRO A 8 -26.78 5.90 -31.49
N ASP A 9 -27.70 5.24 -32.18
CA ASP A 9 -29.11 5.20 -31.77
C ASP A 9 -29.20 4.39 -30.47
N PHE A 10 -29.64 5.05 -29.40
CA PHE A 10 -29.99 4.38 -28.15
C PHE A 10 -31.45 3.94 -28.25
N ASP A 11 -31.76 2.71 -27.82
CA ASP A 11 -33.15 2.26 -27.72
C ASP A 11 -33.81 2.96 -26.53
N ILE A 12 -34.53 4.02 -26.84
CA ILE A 12 -35.23 4.87 -25.87
C ILE A 12 -36.30 4.05 -25.11
N SER A 13 -36.85 3.01 -25.73
CA SER A 13 -37.88 2.15 -25.13
C SER A 13 -37.31 1.28 -24.01
N GLU A 14 -36.10 0.77 -24.20
CA GLU A 14 -35.37 0.01 -23.17
C GLU A 14 -34.97 0.93 -22.01
N LEU A 15 -34.54 2.16 -22.32
CA LEU A 15 -34.17 3.17 -21.32
C LEU A 15 -35.38 3.59 -20.48
N GLU A 16 -36.55 3.80 -21.10
CA GLU A 16 -37.78 4.14 -20.37
C GLU A 16 -38.25 2.97 -19.51
N HIS A 17 -38.18 1.73 -19.98
CA HIS A 17 -38.54 0.56 -19.17
C HIS A 17 -37.63 0.38 -17.95
N LEU A 18 -36.32 0.64 -18.09
CA LEU A 18 -35.34 0.48 -17.01
C LEU A 18 -35.36 1.62 -15.98
N PHE A 19 -35.78 2.83 -16.36
CA PHE A 19 -35.63 4.04 -15.54
C PHE A 19 -36.91 4.83 -15.26
N SER A 20 -38.10 4.32 -15.63
CA SER A 20 -39.36 4.99 -15.30
C SER A 20 -39.69 4.93 -13.80
N ALA A 21 -39.91 6.09 -13.19
CA ALA A 21 -40.49 6.20 -11.86
C ALA A 21 -41.99 5.84 -11.92
N ALA A 22 -42.41 4.79 -11.22
CA ALA A 22 -43.81 4.39 -11.17
C ALA A 22 -44.66 5.51 -10.52
N ALA A 23 -45.43 6.23 -11.33
CA ALA A 23 -46.52 7.09 -10.88
C ALA A 23 -47.86 6.34 -11.04
N PRO A 24 -48.82 6.55 -10.14
CA PRO A 24 -49.96 5.66 -9.99
C PRO A 24 -50.91 5.81 -11.18
N ASN A 25 -51.29 4.66 -11.76
CA ASN A 25 -52.27 4.52 -12.84
C ASN A 25 -53.48 5.43 -12.64
N SER A 26 -53.59 6.46 -13.49
CA SER A 26 -54.87 7.08 -13.80
C SER A 26 -55.30 6.55 -15.16
N ASP A 27 -56.31 5.67 -15.17
CA ASP A 27 -57.04 5.41 -16.39
C ASP A 27 -58.53 5.72 -16.24
N ASN A 28 -58.95 6.52 -17.21
CA ASN A 28 -60.27 6.71 -17.79
C ASN A 28 -61.37 7.56 -17.14
N GLY A 29 -61.87 8.47 -17.98
CA GLY A 29 -62.99 9.36 -17.72
C GLY A 29 -64.37 8.71 -17.87
N GLY A 30 -65.26 9.11 -16.95
CA GLY A 30 -66.62 9.56 -17.25
C GLY A 30 -67.71 8.55 -17.66
N LYS A 31 -68.51 8.08 -16.68
CA LYS A 31 -69.95 8.42 -16.51
C LYS A 31 -70.61 7.55 -15.41
N GLY A 32 -71.40 8.21 -14.54
CA GLY A 32 -72.60 7.61 -13.93
C GLY A 32 -72.51 7.06 -12.49
N ARG A 33 -72.89 7.91 -11.52
CA ARG A 33 -73.53 7.61 -10.22
C ARG A 33 -73.69 6.12 -9.82
N LYS A 34 -73.06 5.71 -8.70
CA LYS A 34 -73.70 5.58 -7.37
C LYS A 34 -72.67 5.16 -6.32
N SER A 35 -72.88 5.72 -5.13
CA SER A 35 -72.16 5.49 -3.89
C SER A 35 -71.94 4.01 -3.56
N ASN A 36 -70.72 3.64 -3.22
CA ASN A 36 -70.52 2.81 -2.03
C ASN A 36 -69.18 3.15 -1.37
N ARG A 37 -69.26 3.75 -0.18
CA ARG A 37 -68.15 3.90 0.76
C ARG A 37 -67.64 2.49 1.08
N HIS A 38 -66.38 2.21 0.75
CA HIS A 38 -65.59 1.24 1.49
C HIS A 38 -64.47 1.98 2.20
N SER A 39 -64.59 1.93 3.52
CA SER A 39 -63.67 2.44 4.53
C SER A 39 -62.25 1.99 4.25
N SER A 40 -61.33 2.94 4.11
CA SER A 40 -59.91 2.70 4.40
C SER A 40 -59.82 2.19 5.84
N GLY A 41 -59.42 0.92 5.99
CA GLY A 41 -59.01 0.37 7.29
C GLY A 41 -57.89 1.22 7.89
N PRO A 42 -57.73 1.22 9.22
CA PRO A 42 -56.76 2.07 9.88
C PRO A 42 -55.35 1.69 9.40
N LYS A 43 -54.60 2.67 8.88
CA LYS A 43 -53.15 2.54 8.77
C LYS A 43 -52.64 2.30 10.18
N SER A 44 -51.90 1.21 10.42
CA SER A 44 -51.25 1.03 11.71
C SER A 44 -50.23 2.16 11.88
N ASP A 45 -50.54 3.08 12.80
CA ASP A 45 -49.61 4.12 13.21
C ASP A 45 -48.44 3.44 13.91
N LYS A 46 -47.38 3.19 13.15
CA LYS A 46 -46.14 2.67 13.72
C LYS A 46 -45.53 3.74 14.60
N VAL A 47 -45.31 3.40 15.87
CA VAL A 47 -44.70 4.25 16.86
C VAL A 47 -43.22 4.42 16.49
N GLN A 48 -42.85 5.65 16.13
CA GLN A 48 -41.46 6.07 15.88
C GLN A 48 -40.94 6.83 17.10
N LEU A 49 -39.93 6.25 17.76
CA LEU A 49 -39.28 6.83 18.94
C LEU A 49 -37.93 7.46 18.59
N ILE A 50 -37.34 7.04 17.47
CA ILE A 50 -36.03 7.52 17.01
C ILE A 50 -36.23 8.62 15.98
N GLU A 51 -35.38 9.65 16.06
CA GLU A 51 -35.35 10.76 15.10
C GLU A 51 -35.34 10.23 13.66
N LEU A 52 -36.26 10.73 12.82
CA LEU A 52 -36.57 10.20 11.49
C LEU A 52 -35.33 9.96 10.61
N ARG A 53 -34.35 10.87 10.63
CA ARG A 53 -33.11 10.75 9.85
C ARG A 53 -32.22 9.60 10.36
N ARG A 54 -32.16 9.39 11.67
CA ARG A 54 -31.41 8.28 12.29
C ARG A 54 -32.13 6.95 12.04
N ALA A 55 -33.45 6.94 12.16
CA ALA A 55 -34.27 5.77 11.86
C ALA A 55 -34.09 5.32 10.41
N TYR A 56 -34.13 6.25 9.47
CA TYR A 56 -33.91 5.98 8.04
C TYR A 56 -32.51 5.43 7.74
N ASN A 57 -31.45 6.03 8.30
CA ASN A 57 -30.09 5.52 8.13
C ASN A 57 -29.93 4.11 8.71
N CYS A 58 -30.55 3.85 9.86
CA CYS A 58 -30.56 2.53 10.48
C CYS A 58 -31.31 1.52 9.62
N GLU A 59 -32.47 1.86 9.06
CA GLU A 59 -33.21 0.99 8.15
C GLU A 59 -32.44 0.68 6.86
N ILE A 60 -31.70 1.65 6.30
CA ILE A 60 -30.80 1.39 5.17
C ILE A 60 -29.72 0.39 5.56
N MET A 61 -29.08 0.57 6.72
CA MET A 61 -28.06 -0.37 7.22
C MET A 61 -28.67 -1.76 7.42
N LEU A 62 -29.83 -1.85 8.07
CA LEU A 62 -30.53 -3.10 8.32
C LEU A 62 -31.00 -3.78 7.03
N SER A 63 -31.35 -3.04 5.98
CA SER A 63 -31.69 -3.62 4.67
C SER A 63 -30.53 -4.38 4.01
N LYS A 64 -29.28 -4.00 4.35
CA LYS A 64 -28.06 -4.66 3.88
C LYS A 64 -27.67 -5.86 4.75
N VAL A 65 -28.22 -5.95 5.96
CA VAL A 65 -28.04 -7.06 6.90
C VAL A 65 -29.14 -8.09 6.65
N LYS A 66 -28.82 -9.16 5.93
CA LYS A 66 -29.80 -10.22 5.57
C LYS A 66 -30.17 -11.16 6.73
N VAL A 67 -29.92 -10.75 7.97
CA VAL A 67 -30.09 -11.57 9.18
C VAL A 67 -31.31 -11.05 9.95
N PRO A 68 -32.21 -11.93 10.44
CA PRO A 68 -33.35 -11.52 11.27
C PRO A 68 -32.91 -10.73 12.51
N LEU A 69 -33.72 -9.76 12.93
CA LEU A 69 -33.40 -8.82 14.03
C LEU A 69 -33.08 -9.53 15.36
N SER A 70 -33.82 -10.60 15.69
CA SER A 70 -33.58 -11.44 16.88
C SER A 70 -32.25 -12.23 16.81
N CYS A 71 -31.77 -12.52 15.60
CA CYS A 71 -30.48 -13.19 15.40
C CYS A 71 -29.31 -12.22 15.58
N LEU A 72 -29.48 -10.91 15.39
CA LEU A 72 -28.39 -9.93 15.59
C LEU A 72 -27.97 -9.80 17.06
N THR A 73 -28.93 -9.84 17.98
CA THR A 73 -28.65 -9.87 19.43
C THR A 73 -27.92 -11.15 19.83
N SER A 74 -28.33 -12.28 19.24
CA SER A 74 -27.67 -13.57 19.41
C SER A 74 -26.24 -13.54 18.87
N LEU A 75 -25.98 -12.89 17.73
CA LEU A 75 -24.63 -12.72 17.18
C LEU A 75 -23.71 -11.90 18.10
N VAL A 76 -24.23 -10.86 18.77
CA VAL A 76 -23.45 -10.05 19.72
C VAL A 76 -23.23 -10.76 21.06
N LEU A 77 -24.25 -11.46 21.58
CA LEU A 77 -24.19 -12.17 22.86
C LEU A 77 -23.45 -13.50 22.80
N ALA A 78 -23.53 -14.20 21.69
CA ALA A 78 -23.08 -15.57 21.61
C ALA A 78 -21.94 -15.77 20.62
N LEU A 79 -21.69 -14.82 19.69
CA LEU A 79 -20.73 -15.01 18.60
C LEU A 79 -20.97 -16.30 17.78
N ASP A 80 -22.11 -16.98 18.00
CA ASP A 80 -22.80 -18.07 17.28
C ASP A 80 -24.17 -18.39 17.97
N ASP A 81 -25.15 -18.95 17.25
CA ASP A 81 -26.62 -19.01 17.46
C ASP A 81 -27.18 -19.51 18.82
N SER A 82 -27.26 -18.65 19.84
CA SER A 82 -28.18 -18.88 20.96
C SER A 82 -28.81 -17.59 21.49
N ALA A 83 -30.13 -17.50 21.35
CA ALA A 83 -30.95 -16.37 21.78
C ALA A 83 -31.32 -16.49 23.27
N LEU A 84 -31.36 -15.35 23.97
CA LEU A 84 -31.87 -15.23 25.33
C LEU A 84 -32.90 -14.10 25.41
N ASP A 85 -33.98 -14.34 26.14
CA ASP A 85 -35.04 -13.38 26.43
C ASP A 85 -34.64 -12.51 27.63
N VAL A 86 -34.44 -11.21 27.38
CA VAL A 86 -34.33 -10.20 28.45
C VAL A 86 -35.31 -9.09 28.10
N ASP A 87 -36.19 -8.71 29.03
CA ASP A 87 -37.25 -7.74 28.76
C ASP A 87 -36.94 -6.40 29.43
N GLN A 88 -36.48 -5.40 28.68
CA GLN A 88 -36.37 -4.01 29.15
C GLN A 88 -36.54 -3.01 28.00
N GLY A 89 -37.48 -2.06 28.15
CA GLY A 89 -37.41 -0.76 27.44
C GLY A 89 -38.72 -0.18 26.88
N TYR A 90 -39.75 -1.00 26.61
CA TYR A 90 -41.03 -0.51 26.09
C TYR A 90 -42.19 -1.38 26.61
N SER A 91 -43.14 -0.75 27.30
CA SER A 91 -44.30 -1.42 27.93
C SER A 91 -45.53 -1.51 27.02
N GLY A 92 -45.46 -0.97 25.80
CA GLY A 92 -46.50 -1.08 24.79
C GLY A 92 -46.31 -2.31 23.90
N ASP A 93 -47.23 -2.50 22.95
CA ASP A 93 -47.15 -3.60 22.00
C ASP A 93 -45.97 -3.40 21.02
N LYS A 94 -45.00 -4.30 21.10
CA LYS A 94 -43.74 -4.29 20.33
C LYS A 94 -43.98 -4.43 18.82
N GLU A 95 -45.10 -5.00 18.40
CA GLU A 95 -45.47 -5.13 16.99
C GLU A 95 -45.78 -3.77 16.34
N ASN A 96 -46.12 -2.77 17.15
CA ASN A 96 -46.44 -1.42 16.69
C ASN A 96 -45.21 -0.51 16.50
N LEU A 97 -44.01 -0.97 16.82
CA LEU A 97 -42.78 -0.20 16.64
C LEU A 97 -42.27 -0.25 15.18
N GLY A 98 -41.53 0.80 14.78
CA GLY A 98 -40.73 0.76 13.56
C GLY A 98 -39.64 -0.32 13.62
N LYS A 99 -39.13 -0.76 12.45
CA LYS A 99 -38.10 -1.82 12.39
C LYS A 99 -36.81 -1.40 13.11
N CYS A 100 -36.48 -0.12 13.04
CA CYS A 100 -35.36 0.49 13.74
C CYS A 100 -35.55 0.41 15.27
N GLU A 101 -36.71 0.78 15.79
CA GLU A 101 -37.02 0.72 17.21
C GLU A 101 -37.04 -0.73 17.74
N GLN A 102 -37.57 -1.68 16.95
CA GLN A 102 -37.50 -3.11 17.28
C GLN A 102 -36.06 -3.62 17.35
N PHE A 103 -35.19 -3.19 16.42
CA PHE A 103 -33.76 -3.51 16.45
C PHE A 103 -33.08 -3.01 17.73
N PHE A 104 -33.32 -1.75 18.10
CA PHE A 104 -32.69 -1.17 19.28
C PHE A 104 -33.24 -1.77 20.57
N LEU A 105 -34.52 -2.12 20.64
CA LEU A 105 -35.07 -2.85 21.79
C LEU A 105 -34.37 -4.20 21.99
N GLU A 106 -34.13 -4.94 20.91
CA GLU A 106 -33.40 -6.21 21.00
C GLU A 106 -31.92 -6.01 21.39
N LEU A 107 -31.26 -4.95 20.93
CA LEU A 107 -29.89 -4.63 21.36
C LEU A 107 -29.81 -4.15 22.82
N MET A 108 -30.83 -3.46 23.33
CA MET A 108 -30.88 -2.97 24.72
C MET A 108 -30.93 -4.13 25.73
N LYS A 109 -31.33 -5.33 25.30
CA LYS A 109 -31.26 -6.56 26.09
C LYS A 109 -29.83 -6.98 26.43
N VAL A 110 -28.85 -6.51 25.66
CA VAL A 110 -27.44 -6.85 25.83
C VAL A 110 -26.77 -5.88 26.81
N PRO A 111 -26.31 -6.35 27.98
CA PRO A 111 -25.55 -5.51 28.89
C PRO A 111 -24.32 -4.96 28.19
N ARG A 112 -24.05 -3.65 28.33
CA ARG A 112 -22.86 -2.99 27.76
C ARG A 112 -22.65 -3.28 26.26
N VAL A 113 -23.75 -3.33 25.50
CA VAL A 113 -23.76 -3.68 24.06
C VAL A 113 -22.70 -2.95 23.24
N GLU A 114 -22.48 -1.66 23.50
CA GLU A 114 -21.48 -0.85 22.79
C GLU A 114 -20.05 -1.38 23.03
N SER A 115 -19.71 -1.69 24.28
CA SER A 115 -18.39 -2.22 24.64
C SER A 115 -18.16 -3.60 24.02
N LYS A 116 -19.17 -4.48 24.09
CA LYS A 116 -19.13 -5.81 23.46
C LYS A 116 -18.98 -5.73 21.95
N LEU A 117 -19.66 -4.79 21.29
CA LEU A 117 -19.53 -4.55 19.84
C LEU A 117 -18.14 -4.06 19.45
N ARG A 118 -17.52 -3.18 20.25
CA ARG A 118 -16.12 -2.74 20.01
C ARG A 118 -15.14 -3.90 20.13
N VAL A 119 -15.29 -4.74 21.15
CA VAL A 119 -14.44 -5.93 21.35
C VAL A 119 -14.67 -6.96 20.22
N PHE A 120 -15.92 -7.15 19.79
CA PHE A 120 -16.23 -8.02 18.67
C PHE A 120 -15.58 -7.53 17.37
N SER A 121 -15.70 -6.24 17.07
CA SER A 121 -15.05 -5.63 15.90
C SER A 121 -13.53 -5.81 15.93
N PHE A 122 -12.89 -5.61 17.10
CA PHE A 122 -11.46 -5.87 17.26
C PHE A 122 -11.11 -7.34 17.03
N LYS A 123 -11.86 -8.28 17.64
CA LYS A 123 -11.66 -9.72 17.43
C LYS A 123 -11.73 -10.13 15.96
N MET A 124 -12.65 -9.52 15.18
CA MET A 124 -12.76 -9.78 13.74
C MET A 124 -11.56 -9.27 12.93
N GLN A 125 -10.98 -8.13 13.32
CA GLN A 125 -9.88 -7.48 12.60
C GLN A 125 -8.50 -7.90 13.11
N PHE A 126 -8.41 -8.55 14.27
CA PHE A 126 -7.17 -8.85 14.97
C PHE A 126 -6.16 -9.58 14.08
N HIS A 127 -6.60 -10.63 13.38
CA HIS A 127 -5.70 -11.45 12.57
C HIS A 127 -5.09 -10.66 11.41
N SER A 128 -5.89 -9.87 10.68
CA SER A 128 -5.38 -9.04 9.58
C SER A 128 -4.45 -7.96 10.12
N GLN A 129 -4.83 -7.26 11.19
CA GLN A 129 -3.99 -6.22 11.81
C GLN A 129 -2.61 -6.77 12.24
N VAL A 130 -2.58 -7.92 12.90
CA VAL A 130 -1.34 -8.58 13.32
C VAL A 130 -0.50 -9.02 12.11
N SER A 131 -1.15 -9.61 11.09
CA SER A 131 -0.47 -10.06 9.87
C SER A 131 0.15 -8.90 9.10
N ASP A 132 -0.59 -7.81 8.91
CA ASP A 132 -0.15 -6.63 8.16
C ASP A 132 1.01 -5.95 8.86
N LEU A 133 0.89 -5.69 10.17
CA LEU A 133 1.97 -5.10 10.97
C LEU A 133 3.23 -6.00 10.95
N ARG A 134 3.07 -7.32 11.11
CA ARG A 134 4.20 -8.26 11.06
C ARG A 134 4.89 -8.24 9.68
N SER A 135 4.12 -8.18 8.61
CA SER A 135 4.65 -8.10 7.24
C SER A 135 5.48 -6.83 7.06
N HIS A 136 4.97 -5.66 7.46
CA HIS A 136 5.69 -4.40 7.38
C HIS A 136 6.98 -4.39 8.22
N LEU A 137 6.92 -4.93 9.44
CA LEU A 137 8.09 -5.07 10.31
C LEU A 137 9.17 -5.96 9.68
N ASN A 138 8.78 -7.07 9.06
CA ASN A 138 9.71 -7.97 8.38
C ASN A 138 10.38 -7.29 7.18
N ILE A 139 9.66 -6.48 6.40
CA ILE A 139 10.25 -5.72 5.27
C ILE A 139 11.37 -4.79 5.75
N ILE A 140 11.13 -4.06 6.85
CA ILE A 140 12.15 -3.16 7.44
C ILE A 140 13.35 -3.95 7.94
N ASN A 141 13.11 -5.09 8.61
CA ASN A 141 14.18 -5.93 9.10
C ASN A 141 15.05 -6.49 7.96
N SER A 142 14.41 -7.05 6.93
CA SER A 142 15.07 -7.57 5.75
C SER A 142 15.88 -6.49 5.04
N ALA A 143 15.31 -5.30 4.81
CA ALA A 143 16.06 -4.19 4.20
C ALA A 143 17.30 -3.83 5.03
N SER A 144 17.17 -3.76 6.36
CA SER A 144 18.29 -3.46 7.26
C SER A 144 19.38 -4.53 7.22
N GLU A 145 19.02 -5.80 7.12
CA GLU A 145 19.96 -6.91 7.01
C GLU A 145 20.63 -6.97 5.63
N GLU A 146 19.86 -6.88 4.55
CA GLU A 146 20.34 -6.82 3.16
C GLU A 146 21.38 -5.72 2.98
N ILE A 147 21.08 -4.50 3.46
CA ILE A 147 22.00 -3.35 3.35
C ILE A 147 23.28 -3.56 4.16
N ARG A 148 23.18 -4.01 5.43
CA ARG A 148 24.35 -4.22 6.30
C ARG A 148 25.24 -5.37 5.82
N ASN A 149 24.64 -6.38 5.20
CA ASN A 149 25.34 -7.58 4.75
C ASN A 149 25.82 -7.50 3.30
N SER A 150 25.35 -6.53 2.51
CA SER A 150 25.78 -6.36 1.11
C SER A 150 27.27 -6.03 0.99
N MET A 151 28.05 -7.05 0.63
CA MET A 151 29.48 -6.88 0.35
C MET A 151 29.71 -6.04 -0.90
N LYS A 152 28.82 -6.14 -1.90
CA LYS A 152 28.91 -5.33 -3.11
C LYS A 152 28.74 -3.85 -2.80
N LEU A 153 27.74 -3.48 -1.99
CA LEU A 153 27.55 -2.10 -1.56
C LEU A 153 28.78 -1.57 -0.81
N LYS A 154 29.32 -2.35 0.14
CA LYS A 154 30.56 -1.98 0.86
C LYS A 154 31.73 -1.72 -0.08
N ARG A 155 31.94 -2.58 -1.08
CA ARG A 155 32.99 -2.41 -2.08
C ARG A 155 32.77 -1.15 -2.94
N ILE A 156 31.54 -0.90 -3.37
CA ILE A 156 31.21 0.31 -4.14
C ILE A 156 31.49 1.58 -3.32
N MET A 157 31.12 1.59 -2.03
CA MET A 157 31.43 2.70 -1.12
C MET A 157 32.95 2.95 -1.01
N GLN A 158 33.78 1.89 -0.96
CA GLN A 158 35.24 2.01 -0.96
C GLN A 158 35.78 2.62 -2.26
N TYR A 159 35.21 2.25 -3.41
CA TYR A 159 35.59 2.83 -4.71
C TYR A 159 35.20 4.31 -4.78
N ILE A 160 34.01 4.67 -4.29
CA ILE A 160 33.57 6.06 -4.21
C ILE A 160 34.51 6.88 -3.33
N LEU A 161 34.89 6.37 -2.16
CA LEU A 161 35.85 7.03 -1.26
C LEU A 161 37.20 7.25 -1.95
N SER A 162 37.73 6.21 -2.61
CA SER A 162 39.01 6.27 -3.32
C SER A 162 38.99 7.31 -4.44
N LEU A 163 37.90 7.33 -5.21
CA LEU A 163 37.68 8.27 -6.31
C LEU A 163 37.55 9.71 -5.78
N GLY A 164 36.79 9.90 -4.71
CA GLY A 164 36.65 11.18 -4.02
C GLY A 164 37.99 11.70 -3.50
N ASN A 165 38.81 10.85 -2.88
CA ASN A 165 40.14 11.22 -2.39
C ASN A 165 41.11 11.59 -3.50
N ALA A 166 41.06 10.88 -4.63
CA ALA A 166 41.88 11.20 -5.79
C ALA A 166 41.49 12.57 -6.40
N LEU A 167 40.19 12.83 -6.55
CA LEU A 167 39.71 14.10 -7.11
C LEU A 167 39.95 15.30 -6.19
N ASN A 168 39.89 15.10 -4.87
CA ASN A 168 40.07 16.15 -3.88
C ASN A 168 41.51 16.23 -3.35
N HIS A 169 42.47 15.59 -4.02
CA HIS A 169 43.87 15.61 -3.61
C HIS A 169 44.40 17.05 -3.47
N GLY A 170 45.09 17.34 -2.36
CA GLY A 170 45.59 18.68 -2.05
C GLY A 170 44.56 19.68 -1.54
N THR A 171 43.29 19.28 -1.37
CA THR A 171 42.24 20.11 -0.75
C THR A 171 41.91 19.64 0.67
N ALA A 172 41.19 20.46 1.44
CA ALA A 172 40.68 20.09 2.76
C ALA A 172 39.71 18.88 2.75
N ARG A 173 39.19 18.50 1.57
CA ARG A 173 38.32 17.34 1.39
C ARG A 173 39.06 16.09 0.89
N GLY A 174 40.37 16.17 0.69
CA GLY A 174 41.22 15.01 0.37
C GLY A 174 41.52 14.15 1.60
N SER A 175 42.05 12.95 1.38
CA SER A 175 42.46 12.01 2.43
C SER A 175 41.38 11.68 3.47
N ALA A 176 40.11 11.71 3.07
CA ALA A 176 38.99 11.31 3.91
C ALA A 176 39.04 9.81 4.21
N ILE A 177 38.63 9.43 5.43
CA ILE A 177 38.47 8.03 5.85
C ILE A 177 37.05 7.51 5.61
N GLY A 178 36.10 8.41 5.30
CA GLY A 178 34.70 8.13 5.05
C GLY A 178 33.98 9.38 4.58
N PHE A 179 32.72 9.23 4.16
CA PHE A 179 31.87 10.33 3.71
C PHE A 179 30.44 10.14 4.22
N ARG A 180 29.68 11.24 4.28
CA ARG A 180 28.27 11.24 4.71
C ARG A 180 27.36 10.62 3.66
N LEU A 181 26.30 9.96 4.08
CA LEU A 181 25.46 9.15 3.18
C LEU A 181 24.86 9.96 2.02
N ASP A 182 24.49 11.21 2.30
CA ASP A 182 23.96 12.16 1.31
C ASP A 182 24.93 12.47 0.15
N SER A 183 26.23 12.24 0.35
CA SER A 183 27.26 12.50 -0.65
C SER A 183 27.16 11.56 -1.86
N LEU A 184 26.49 10.42 -1.70
CA LEU A 184 26.16 9.52 -2.81
C LEU A 184 25.34 10.22 -3.90
N LEU A 185 24.44 11.13 -3.51
CA LEU A 185 23.57 11.84 -4.44
C LEU A 185 24.33 12.91 -5.25
N LYS A 186 25.52 13.31 -4.81
CA LYS A 186 26.34 14.34 -5.45
C LYS A 186 27.22 13.78 -6.58
N LEU A 187 27.25 12.46 -6.76
CA LEU A 187 28.05 11.80 -7.81
C LEU A 187 27.58 12.13 -9.23
N THR A 188 26.35 12.62 -9.40
CA THR A 188 25.85 13.10 -10.69
C THR A 188 26.13 14.58 -10.95
N ASP A 189 26.53 15.33 -9.93
CA ASP A 189 26.75 16.78 -10.03
C ASP A 189 28.16 17.09 -10.56
N THR A 190 29.13 16.22 -10.25
CA THR A 190 30.49 16.32 -10.79
C THR A 190 30.52 15.77 -12.21
N ARG A 191 30.84 16.64 -13.18
CA ARG A 191 30.88 16.33 -14.61
C ARG A 191 32.30 16.37 -15.16
N ALA A 192 32.55 15.55 -16.17
CA ALA A 192 33.77 15.60 -16.98
C ALA A 192 33.75 16.82 -17.92
N LEU A 193 34.86 17.05 -18.63
CA LEU A 193 35.03 18.15 -19.58
C LEU A 193 34.02 18.15 -20.72
N ASP A 194 33.47 16.98 -21.06
CA ASP A 194 32.43 16.84 -22.10
C ASP A 194 31.04 17.33 -21.65
N ASN A 195 30.90 17.72 -20.36
CA ASN A 195 29.65 18.09 -19.68
C ASN A 195 28.52 17.03 -19.72
N LYS A 196 28.79 15.85 -20.28
CA LYS A 196 27.84 14.75 -20.44
C LYS A 196 28.10 13.66 -19.41
N THR A 197 29.36 13.25 -19.28
CA THR A 197 29.79 12.17 -18.40
C THR A 197 29.86 12.68 -16.96
N THR A 198 29.16 12.03 -16.04
CA THR A 198 29.23 12.35 -14.60
C THR A 198 30.21 11.42 -13.88
N LEU A 199 30.54 11.75 -12.64
CA LEU A 199 31.38 10.88 -11.81
C LEU A 199 30.73 9.50 -11.59
N MET A 200 29.39 9.43 -11.50
CA MET A 200 28.66 8.17 -11.49
C MET A 200 28.91 7.33 -12.76
N HIS A 201 28.87 7.94 -13.94
CA HIS A 201 29.18 7.23 -15.19
C HIS A 201 30.62 6.70 -15.18
N TYR A 202 31.57 7.51 -14.73
CA TYR A 202 32.96 7.08 -14.63
C TYR A 202 33.12 5.91 -13.64
N LEU A 203 32.47 5.98 -12.48
CA LEU A 203 32.44 4.88 -11.51
C LEU A 203 31.90 3.59 -12.15
N CYS A 204 30.72 3.64 -12.79
CA CYS A 204 30.14 2.47 -13.44
C CYS A 204 31.04 1.91 -14.55
N LYS A 205 31.72 2.76 -15.32
CA LYS A 205 32.68 2.34 -16.35
C LYS A 205 33.87 1.58 -15.73
N VAL A 206 34.50 2.15 -14.70
CA VAL A 206 35.63 1.52 -14.01
C VAL A 206 35.23 0.20 -13.36
N LEU A 207 34.04 0.13 -12.77
CA LEU A 207 33.51 -1.10 -12.21
C LEU A 207 33.25 -2.15 -13.30
N ALA A 208 32.70 -1.77 -14.45
CA ALA A 208 32.50 -2.69 -15.58
C ALA A 208 33.81 -3.32 -16.06
N GLU A 209 34.89 -2.54 -16.09
CA GLU A 209 36.21 -2.99 -16.54
C GLU A 209 36.93 -3.87 -15.50
N LYS A 210 36.76 -3.59 -14.21
CA LYS A 210 37.58 -4.20 -13.14
C LYS A 210 36.83 -5.20 -12.25
N LEU A 211 35.57 -4.93 -11.94
CA LEU A 211 34.74 -5.66 -10.97
C LEU A 211 33.27 -5.69 -11.44
N PRO A 212 32.98 -6.31 -12.60
CA PRO A 212 31.64 -6.29 -13.20
C PRO A 212 30.56 -6.90 -12.29
N GLU A 213 30.95 -7.80 -11.38
CA GLU A 213 30.06 -8.41 -10.38
C GLU A 213 29.48 -7.41 -9.37
N LEU A 214 30.01 -6.18 -9.29
CA LEU A 214 29.46 -5.13 -8.44
C LEU A 214 28.32 -4.36 -9.12
N LEU A 215 28.19 -4.42 -10.44
CA LEU A 215 27.22 -3.62 -11.20
C LEU A 215 25.75 -4.00 -10.96
N ASP A 216 25.51 -5.16 -10.37
CA ASP A 216 24.18 -5.67 -10.05
C ASP A 216 23.87 -5.67 -8.56
N PHE A 217 24.66 -4.96 -7.73
CA PHE A 217 24.40 -4.83 -6.30
C PHE A 217 22.96 -4.47 -5.90
N PRO A 218 22.18 -3.67 -6.68
CA PRO A 218 20.81 -3.37 -6.28
C PRO A 218 19.91 -4.61 -6.26
N ARG A 219 20.28 -5.70 -6.96
CA ARG A 219 19.55 -6.97 -6.94
C ARG A 219 19.65 -7.67 -5.59
N ASP A 220 20.68 -7.38 -4.80
CA ASP A 220 20.88 -7.94 -3.47
C ASP A 220 20.04 -7.17 -2.41
N LEU A 221 19.42 -6.04 -2.78
CA LEU A 221 18.65 -5.15 -1.90
C LEU A 221 17.15 -5.21 -2.22
N VAL A 222 16.59 -6.42 -2.19
CA VAL A 222 15.22 -6.74 -2.65
C VAL A 222 14.16 -5.97 -1.87
N SER A 223 14.35 -5.78 -0.57
CA SER A 223 13.40 -5.14 0.32
C SER A 223 13.51 -3.61 0.32
N LEU A 224 14.51 -3.05 -0.34
CA LEU A 224 14.83 -1.61 -0.28
C LEU A 224 13.66 -0.75 -0.77
N ASP A 225 13.13 -0.97 -1.98
CA ASP A 225 12.05 -0.15 -2.53
C ASP A 225 10.77 -0.25 -1.69
N ALA A 226 10.41 -1.46 -1.24
CA ALA A 226 9.25 -1.67 -0.38
C ALA A 226 9.41 -0.95 0.97
N SER A 227 10.60 -1.00 1.57
CA SER A 227 10.87 -0.35 2.86
C SER A 227 10.69 1.16 2.81
N THR A 228 10.96 1.82 1.68
CA THR A 228 10.76 3.28 1.54
C THR A 228 9.30 3.71 1.57
N LYS A 229 8.35 2.78 1.44
CA LYS A 229 6.90 3.04 1.44
C LYS A 229 6.29 2.90 2.83
N ILE A 230 7.06 2.44 3.81
CA ILE A 230 6.62 2.20 5.18
C ILE A 230 7.14 3.33 6.07
N GLN A 231 6.31 3.83 6.98
CA GLN A 231 6.68 4.86 7.96
C GLN A 231 6.64 4.27 9.37
N LEU A 232 7.72 4.40 10.13
CA LEU A 232 7.86 3.86 11.49
C LEU A 232 6.79 4.40 12.44
N LYS A 233 6.34 5.64 12.23
CA LYS A 233 5.25 6.25 12.97
C LYS A 233 3.95 5.45 12.86
N TYR A 234 3.57 5.03 11.65
CA TYR A 234 2.33 4.27 11.46
C TYR A 234 2.43 2.89 12.10
N LEU A 235 3.60 2.25 12.06
CA LEU A 235 3.81 0.98 12.76
C LEU A 235 3.66 1.10 14.27
N ALA A 236 4.09 2.23 14.85
CA ALA A 236 3.89 2.52 16.27
C ALA A 236 2.40 2.69 16.61
N GLU A 237 1.65 3.38 15.76
CA GLU A 237 0.20 3.56 15.89
C GLU A 237 -0.56 2.23 15.78
N GLU A 238 -0.20 1.39 14.80
CA GLU A 238 -0.76 0.04 14.62
C GLU A 238 -0.47 -0.86 15.82
N MET A 239 0.78 -0.90 16.30
CA MET A 239 1.17 -1.67 17.47
C MET A 239 0.38 -1.21 18.70
N GLN A 240 0.24 0.10 18.90
CA GLN A 240 -0.53 0.66 20.00
C GLN A 240 -2.03 0.32 19.88
N ALA A 241 -2.59 0.37 18.68
CA ALA A 241 -3.99 0.03 18.43
C ALA A 241 -4.27 -1.44 18.78
N ILE A 242 -3.37 -2.36 18.40
CA ILE A 242 -3.46 -3.79 18.74
C ILE A 242 -3.36 -3.99 20.26
N SER A 243 -2.37 -3.40 20.93
CA SER A 243 -2.20 -3.51 22.38
C SER A 243 -3.42 -2.98 23.14
N LYS A 244 -3.88 -1.77 22.82
CA LYS A 244 -5.08 -1.18 23.45
C LYS A 244 -6.35 -1.95 23.13
N GLY A 245 -6.46 -2.53 21.94
CA GLY A 245 -7.58 -3.40 21.57
C GLY A 245 -7.63 -4.64 22.46
N LEU A 246 -6.48 -5.28 22.69
CA LEU A 246 -6.36 -6.43 23.58
C LEU A 246 -6.69 -6.07 25.05
N GLU A 247 -6.18 -4.95 25.55
CA GLU A 247 -6.52 -4.44 26.89
C GLU A 247 -8.03 -4.25 27.07
N LYS A 248 -8.72 -3.71 26.05
CA LYS A 248 -10.18 -3.56 26.07
C LYS A 248 -10.91 -4.89 26.08
N VAL A 249 -10.37 -5.92 25.41
CA VAL A 249 -10.94 -7.28 25.46
C VAL A 249 -10.84 -7.84 26.87
N VAL A 250 -9.68 -7.71 27.51
CA VAL A 250 -9.47 -8.15 28.90
C VAL A 250 -10.42 -7.41 29.85
N TRP A 251 -10.52 -6.09 29.71
CA TRP A 251 -11.41 -5.28 30.54
C TRP A 251 -12.88 -5.67 30.38
N GLU A 252 -13.36 -5.87 29.15
CA GLU A 252 -14.75 -6.26 28.92
C GLU A 252 -15.03 -7.69 29.39
N LEU A 253 -14.05 -8.60 29.29
CA LEU A 253 -14.18 -9.95 29.86
C LEU A 253 -14.43 -9.89 31.37
N THR A 254 -13.64 -9.09 32.10
CA THR A 254 -13.83 -8.87 33.54
C THR A 254 -15.16 -8.18 33.85
N ALA A 255 -15.49 -7.11 33.12
CA ALA A 255 -16.76 -6.40 33.33
C ALA A 255 -17.99 -7.31 33.11
N SER A 256 -17.88 -8.27 32.18
CA SER A 256 -18.92 -9.26 31.86
C SER A 256 -19.18 -10.29 32.94
N GLU A 257 -18.37 -10.37 33.99
CA GLU A 257 -18.63 -11.26 35.13
C GLU A 257 -19.95 -10.90 35.83
N ASN A 258 -20.27 -9.60 35.89
CA ASN A 258 -21.46 -9.07 36.55
C ASN A 258 -22.75 -9.15 35.71
N ASP A 259 -22.70 -9.64 34.47
CA ASP A 259 -23.88 -9.73 33.59
C ASP A 259 -24.79 -10.92 33.90
N GLY A 260 -24.37 -11.83 34.78
CA GLY A 260 -25.05 -13.11 34.96
C GLY A 260 -24.90 -14.06 33.76
N PRO A 261 -25.83 -15.02 33.58
CA PRO A 261 -25.72 -16.06 32.54
C PRO A 261 -25.78 -15.53 31.10
N VAL A 262 -26.38 -14.35 30.88
CA VAL A 262 -26.62 -13.80 29.53
C VAL A 262 -25.34 -13.60 28.73
N SER A 263 -24.22 -13.30 29.40
CA SER A 263 -22.90 -13.13 28.79
C SER A 263 -22.02 -14.38 28.88
N GLY A 264 -22.57 -15.55 29.24
CA GLY A 264 -21.81 -16.80 29.41
C GLY A 264 -21.01 -17.17 28.17
N ASN A 265 -21.69 -17.24 27.01
CA ASN A 265 -21.08 -17.59 25.73
C ASN A 265 -20.07 -16.53 25.26
N PHE A 266 -20.43 -15.25 25.39
CA PHE A 266 -19.51 -14.14 25.14
C PHE A 266 -18.19 -14.29 25.91
N ARG A 267 -18.26 -14.51 27.23
CA ARG A 267 -17.07 -14.68 28.08
C ARG A 267 -16.23 -15.87 27.66
N GLN A 268 -16.85 -17.01 27.34
CA GLN A 268 -16.11 -18.19 26.88
C GLN A 268 -15.40 -17.93 25.55
N SER A 269 -16.06 -17.27 24.60
CA SER A 269 -15.48 -16.89 23.31
C SER A 269 -14.30 -15.93 23.48
N LEU A 270 -14.39 -14.95 24.38
CA LEU A 270 -13.28 -14.05 24.69
C LEU A 270 -12.11 -14.78 25.35
N LYS A 271 -12.35 -15.71 26.28
CA LYS A 271 -11.28 -16.54 26.89
C LYS A 271 -10.54 -17.36 25.83
N ASN A 272 -11.27 -17.98 24.91
CA ASN A 272 -10.68 -18.74 23.81
C ASN A 272 -9.88 -17.84 22.86
N PHE A 273 -10.34 -16.60 22.62
CA PHE A 273 -9.60 -15.63 21.83
C PHE A 273 -8.32 -15.16 22.52
N LEU A 274 -8.39 -14.80 23.81
CA LEU A 274 -7.26 -14.30 24.58
C LEU A 274 -6.12 -15.32 24.69
N SER A 275 -6.44 -16.62 24.78
CA SER A 275 -5.44 -17.68 24.92
C SER A 275 -4.38 -17.68 23.81
N PHE A 276 -4.76 -17.30 22.58
CA PHE A 276 -3.82 -17.15 21.46
C PHE A 276 -3.46 -15.68 21.19
N ALA A 277 -4.39 -14.74 21.35
CA ALA A 277 -4.16 -13.34 21.01
C ALA A 277 -3.05 -12.72 21.85
N GLU A 278 -2.97 -13.07 23.13
CA GLU A 278 -1.90 -12.58 24.00
C GLU A 278 -0.51 -13.06 23.57
N SER A 279 -0.37 -14.30 23.10
CA SER A 279 0.92 -14.82 22.64
C SER A 279 1.35 -14.14 21.34
N GLU A 280 0.41 -13.92 20.43
CA GLU A 280 0.63 -13.19 19.18
C GLU A 280 1.07 -11.75 19.44
N VAL A 281 0.40 -11.03 20.35
CA VAL A 281 0.77 -9.65 20.69
C VAL A 281 2.13 -9.59 21.40
N ARG A 282 2.45 -10.54 22.29
CA ARG A 282 3.79 -10.62 22.90
C ARG A 282 4.88 -10.85 21.85
N SER A 283 4.66 -11.76 20.92
CA SER A 283 5.58 -12.04 19.82
C SER A 283 5.76 -10.80 18.92
N LEU A 284 4.66 -10.13 18.57
CA LEU A 284 4.67 -8.93 17.73
C LEU A 284 5.37 -7.75 18.40
N ALA A 285 5.17 -7.56 19.72
CA ALA A 285 5.86 -6.54 20.50
C ALA A 285 7.39 -6.76 20.52
N SER A 286 7.83 -8.01 20.65
CA SER A 286 9.24 -8.38 20.59
C SER A 286 9.86 -8.09 19.22
N LEU A 287 9.13 -8.44 18.15
CA LEU A 287 9.53 -8.13 16.78
C LEU A 287 9.61 -6.61 16.57
N TYR A 288 8.57 -5.86 16.93
CA TYR A 288 8.52 -4.40 16.85
C TYR A 288 9.72 -3.75 17.53
N SER A 289 10.03 -4.17 18.77
CA SER A 289 11.17 -3.66 19.53
C SER A 289 12.51 -3.96 18.84
N THR A 290 12.65 -5.16 18.27
CA THR A 290 13.87 -5.57 17.55
C THR A 290 14.04 -4.78 16.26
N VAL A 291 12.97 -4.60 15.50
CA VAL A 291 12.98 -3.83 14.25
C VAL A 291 13.30 -2.36 14.52
N GLY A 292 12.73 -1.76 15.56
CA GLY A 292 13.08 -0.39 15.96
C GLY A 292 14.58 -0.23 16.24
N ARG A 293 15.18 -1.16 17.01
CA ARG A 293 16.64 -1.16 17.25
C ARG A 293 17.45 -1.34 15.97
N ASN A 294 17.00 -2.22 15.06
CA ASN A 294 17.69 -2.45 13.79
C ASN A 294 17.62 -1.24 12.86
N ALA A 295 16.50 -0.52 12.86
CA ALA A 295 16.31 0.73 12.12
C ALA A 295 17.29 1.81 12.60
N ASP A 296 17.38 2.03 13.92
CA ASP A 296 18.35 2.97 14.50
C ASP A 296 19.79 2.54 14.24
N ALA A 297 20.09 1.25 14.39
CA ALA A 297 21.41 0.69 14.13
C ALA A 297 21.84 0.85 12.67
N LEU A 298 20.90 0.89 11.72
CA LEU A 298 21.20 1.13 10.32
C LEU A 298 21.68 2.56 10.07
N ALA A 299 21.04 3.56 10.69
CA ALA A 299 21.51 4.95 10.61
C ALA A 299 22.91 5.08 11.22
N LEU A 300 23.11 4.52 12.41
CA LEU A 300 24.42 4.51 13.07
C LEU A 300 25.51 3.79 12.24
N TYR A 301 25.15 2.72 11.55
CA TYR A 301 26.06 1.99 10.67
C TYR A 301 26.64 2.86 9.54
N PHE A 302 25.87 3.84 9.04
CA PHE A 302 26.34 4.82 8.06
C PHE A 302 26.96 6.09 8.69
N GLY A 303 27.15 6.11 10.01
CA GLY A 303 27.65 7.28 10.73
C GLY A 303 26.64 8.43 10.81
N GLU A 304 25.34 8.12 10.66
CA GLU A 304 24.25 9.08 10.76
C GLU A 304 23.61 9.03 12.16
N ASP A 305 23.05 10.15 12.60
CA ASP A 305 22.29 10.25 13.85
C ASP A 305 20.83 9.85 13.59
N PRO A 306 20.29 8.79 14.22
CA PRO A 306 18.90 8.35 14.01
C PRO A 306 17.86 9.45 14.28
N ALA A 307 18.16 10.41 15.17
CA ALA A 307 17.24 11.52 15.45
C ALA A 307 17.17 12.54 14.31
N ARG A 308 18.21 12.61 13.47
CA ARG A 308 18.33 13.59 12.36
C ARG A 308 18.18 12.96 10.99
N CYS A 309 18.53 11.68 10.86
CA CYS A 309 18.48 10.89 9.66
C CYS A 309 17.82 9.55 10.02
N PRO A 310 16.48 9.53 10.13
CA PRO A 310 15.75 8.33 10.49
C PRO A 310 15.86 7.28 9.38
N PHE A 311 15.44 6.06 9.70
CA PHE A 311 15.47 4.91 8.78
C PHE A 311 14.96 5.26 7.38
N GLU A 312 13.82 5.94 7.27
CA GLU A 312 13.19 6.31 6.00
C GLU A 312 14.12 7.17 5.12
N GLN A 313 14.87 8.08 5.74
CA GLN A 313 15.83 8.92 5.03
C GLN A 313 17.04 8.12 4.53
N VAL A 314 17.52 7.17 5.35
CA VAL A 314 18.62 6.27 4.98
C VAL A 314 18.22 5.41 3.78
N VAL A 315 17.09 4.70 3.86
CA VAL A 315 16.64 3.82 2.77
C VAL A 315 16.25 4.60 1.51
N SER A 316 15.68 5.80 1.65
CA SER A 316 15.39 6.67 0.50
C SER A 316 16.66 7.14 -0.20
N THR A 317 17.69 7.53 0.56
CA THR A 317 18.99 7.95 0.00
C THR A 317 19.65 6.80 -0.76
N LEU A 318 19.65 5.59 -0.20
CA LEU A 318 20.20 4.40 -0.85
C LEU A 318 19.42 3.99 -2.10
N LEU A 319 18.08 4.07 -2.06
CA LEU A 319 17.24 3.78 -3.22
C LEU A 319 17.50 4.77 -4.37
N ASN A 320 17.61 6.06 -4.06
CA ASN A 320 17.93 7.08 -5.05
C ASN A 320 19.33 6.85 -5.64
N PHE A 321 20.32 6.56 -4.80
CA PHE A 321 21.65 6.17 -5.26
C PHE A 321 21.61 4.95 -6.19
N ALA A 322 20.91 3.88 -5.83
CA ALA A 322 20.78 2.68 -6.65
C ALA A 322 20.14 2.99 -8.02
N ARG A 323 19.08 3.81 -8.05
CA ARG A 323 18.43 4.25 -9.29
C ARG A 323 19.37 5.07 -10.18
N MET A 324 20.12 6.00 -9.59
CA MET A 324 21.11 6.82 -10.32
C MET A 324 22.25 5.97 -10.88
N PHE A 325 22.72 4.99 -10.08
CA PHE A 325 23.75 4.04 -10.49
C PHE A 325 23.30 3.17 -11.67
N ILE A 326 22.10 2.58 -11.58
CA ILE A 326 21.52 1.77 -12.67
C ILE A 326 21.39 2.60 -13.94
N LYS A 327 20.87 3.83 -13.82
CA LYS A 327 20.72 4.73 -14.96
C LYS A 327 22.06 5.00 -15.65
N ALA A 328 23.09 5.39 -14.89
CA ALA A 328 24.41 5.68 -15.44
C ALA A 328 25.08 4.43 -16.06
N ARG A 329 24.90 3.26 -15.45
CA ARG A 329 25.36 1.97 -16.00
C ARG A 329 24.70 1.69 -17.35
N ASP A 330 23.38 1.84 -17.45
CA ASP A 330 22.63 1.55 -18.67
C ASP A 330 22.93 2.57 -19.77
N GLU A 331 23.14 3.84 -19.42
CA GLU A 331 23.61 4.89 -20.32
C GLU A 331 25.02 4.59 -20.87
N ASN A 332 25.96 4.16 -20.01
CA ASN A 332 27.28 3.71 -20.44
C ASN A 332 27.21 2.50 -21.39
N LEU A 333 26.38 1.50 -21.08
CA LEU A 333 26.24 0.31 -21.92
C LEU A 333 25.74 0.69 -23.32
N LYS A 334 24.72 1.54 -23.40
CA LYS A 334 24.19 2.06 -24.67
C LYS A 334 25.28 2.80 -25.45
N GLN A 335 26.04 3.67 -24.79
CA GLN A 335 27.12 4.42 -25.43
C GLN A 335 28.20 3.49 -25.99
N PHE A 336 28.64 2.51 -25.20
CA PHE A 336 29.60 1.51 -25.63
C PHE A 336 29.12 0.70 -26.83
N GLU A 337 27.85 0.29 -26.85
CA GLU A 337 27.25 -0.42 -27.98
C GLU A 337 27.19 0.44 -29.26
N LEU A 338 26.89 1.73 -29.12
CA LEU A 338 26.88 2.68 -30.26
C LEU A 338 28.27 2.87 -30.83
N GLU A 339 29.28 3.08 -29.98
CA GLU A 339 30.68 3.23 -30.38
C GLU A 339 31.20 1.96 -31.07
N LYS A 340 30.89 0.78 -30.53
CA LYS A 340 31.24 -0.51 -31.15
C LYS A 340 30.62 -0.67 -32.54
N LYS A 341 29.34 -0.31 -32.70
CA LYS A 341 28.65 -0.35 -34.00
C LYS A 341 29.24 0.65 -35.00
N ALA A 342 29.59 1.85 -34.55
CA ALA A 342 30.22 2.86 -35.38
C ALA A 342 31.60 2.40 -35.88
N ALA A 343 32.45 1.90 -34.98
CA ALA A 343 33.77 1.37 -35.31
C ALA A 343 33.69 0.17 -36.28
N GLN A 344 32.70 -0.71 -36.12
CA GLN A 344 32.48 -1.82 -37.05
C GLN A 344 32.09 -1.34 -38.46
N LYS A 345 31.22 -0.33 -38.56
CA LYS A 345 30.83 0.27 -39.85
C LYS A 345 32.01 0.97 -40.52
N GLU A 346 32.82 1.69 -39.75
CA GLU A 346 34.01 2.36 -40.25
C GLU A 346 35.04 1.35 -40.78
N ALA A 347 35.35 0.31 -40.01
CA ALA A 347 36.24 -0.76 -40.43
C ALA A 347 35.74 -1.50 -41.69
N GLN A 348 34.42 -1.67 -41.84
CA GLN A 348 33.84 -2.27 -43.05
C GLN A 348 33.97 -1.33 -44.26
N ASN A 349 33.74 -0.03 -44.09
CA ASN A 349 33.91 0.96 -45.14
C ASN A 349 35.36 1.11 -45.58
N GLU A 350 36.33 1.03 -44.66
CA GLU A 350 37.76 1.05 -44.99
C GLU A 350 38.18 -0.20 -45.78
N LYS A 351 37.71 -1.39 -45.38
CA LYS A 351 37.95 -2.63 -46.13
C LYS A 351 37.41 -2.55 -47.56
N LEU A 352 36.22 -1.98 -47.75
CA LEU A 352 35.62 -1.79 -49.09
C LEU A 352 36.43 -0.80 -49.95
N LYS A 353 36.98 0.27 -49.35
CA LYS A 353 37.84 1.24 -50.06
C LYS A 353 39.20 0.64 -50.46
N MET A 354 39.78 -0.23 -49.63
CA MET A 354 41.04 -0.92 -49.96
C MET A 354 40.88 -2.01 -51.03
N SER A 355 39.67 -2.57 -51.19
CA SER A 355 39.38 -3.57 -52.23
C SER A 355 38.95 -3.00 -53.59
N ALA A 356 38.86 -1.67 -53.75
CA ALA A 356 38.47 -1.04 -55.01
C ALA A 356 39.65 -1.07 -56.02
N PRO A 357 39.45 -1.59 -57.26
CA PRO A 357 40.54 -1.70 -58.22
C PRO A 357 41.02 -0.32 -58.69
N ARG A 358 42.34 -0.07 -58.57
CA ARG A 358 43.00 1.12 -59.14
C ARG A 358 42.86 1.05 -60.67
N LYS A 359 41.91 1.79 -61.24
CA LYS A 359 41.90 2.04 -62.69
C LYS A 359 43.06 2.98 -63.01
N GLU A 360 44.13 2.41 -63.55
CA GLU A 360 45.27 3.11 -64.11
C GLU A 360 44.81 4.13 -65.15
N SER A 361 45.29 5.36 -64.96
CA SER A 361 45.12 6.48 -65.86
C SER A 361 46.23 6.43 -66.92
N GLU A 362 46.09 5.59 -67.93
CA GLU A 362 46.86 5.74 -69.17
C GLU A 362 46.13 6.71 -70.11
N ARG A 363 46.59 7.96 -70.14
CA ARG A 363 46.21 8.93 -71.17
C ARG A 363 47.45 9.70 -71.66
N LEU A 364 47.71 9.51 -72.96
CA LEU A 364 48.62 10.23 -73.86
C LEU A 364 50.12 10.01 -73.57
N VAL A 365 50.94 9.54 -74.53
CA VAL A 365 51.31 10.27 -75.75
C VAL A 365 51.44 9.32 -76.96
N GLN A 366 50.62 9.53 -77.99
CA GLN A 366 50.92 9.12 -79.36
C GLN A 366 50.85 10.36 -80.25
N THR A 367 51.97 10.70 -80.88
CA THR A 367 52.11 11.66 -81.98
C THR A 367 53.41 11.33 -82.75
N PRO A 368 53.57 11.69 -84.04
CA PRO A 368 53.22 10.79 -85.15
C PRO A 368 54.37 10.58 -86.18
N ILE A 369 54.19 9.58 -87.04
CA ILE A 369 54.61 9.48 -88.46
C ILE A 369 55.99 10.06 -88.86
N LYS A 370 56.96 9.18 -89.19
CA LYS A 370 57.39 8.86 -90.56
C LYS A 370 58.30 7.64 -90.58
#